data_AF-A0A7J6SA87-F1
#
_entry.id   AF-A0A7J6SA87-F1
#
_cell.length_a   1.000
_cell.length_b   1.000
_cell.length_c   1.000
_cell.angle_alpha   90.00
_cell.angle_beta   90.00
_cell.angle_gamma   90.00
#
_symmetry.space_group_name_H-M   'P 1'
#
loop_
_entity.id
_entity.type
_entity.pdbx_description
1 polymer ?
#
loop_
_entity_poly.entity_id
_entity_poly.type
_entity_poly.pdbx_seq_one_letter_code
_entity_poly.pdbx_strand_id
1 'polypeptide(L)'
;MSSTSTNKRTRHVPEYIWFLLYRIVNALLISTYSSADEYWQSIEVSHYLVFGKGYLTWEWQPEVALRSSLMPLLYVPYYWVLKVTGLDGRWLIAYGPRVFVQAPLAALADFCFSKTASILLEPALARTALVLWLSNWFILSMLTRTFANS
;
A
#
# COMPACT_ATOMS: atom_id res chain seq x y z
N MET A 1 18.36 -30.44 30.39
CA MET A 1 17.75 -29.98 29.13
C MET A 1 17.50 -28.48 29.26
N SER A 2 18.35 -27.67 28.64
CA SER A 2 18.34 -26.21 28.73
C SER A 2 17.20 -25.65 27.88
N SER A 3 16.20 -25.06 28.53
CA SER A 3 15.14 -24.30 27.87
C SER A 3 15.71 -22.97 27.39
N THR A 4 16.13 -22.95 26.13
CA THR A 4 16.50 -21.71 25.44
C THR A 4 15.25 -20.86 25.28
N SER A 5 15.09 -19.84 26.12
CA SER A 5 14.10 -18.78 25.95
C SER A 5 14.50 -17.94 24.73
N THR A 6 14.14 -18.43 23.54
CA THR A 6 14.32 -17.66 22.30
C THR A 6 13.51 -16.37 22.39
N ASN A 7 14.24 -15.27 22.43
CA ASN A 7 13.79 -13.89 22.49
C ASN A 7 12.74 -13.61 21.39
N LYS A 8 11.45 -13.67 21.73
CA LYS A 8 10.33 -13.47 20.78
C LYS A 8 10.27 -12.03 20.23
N ARG A 9 10.86 -11.06 20.93
CA ARG A 9 10.71 -9.63 20.63
C ARG A 9 11.51 -9.17 19.41
N THR A 10 12.60 -9.86 19.08
CA THR A 10 13.48 -9.50 17.93
C THR A 10 13.02 -10.06 16.59
N ARG A 11 12.04 -10.98 16.54
CA ARG A 11 11.57 -11.60 15.28
C ARG A 11 10.60 -10.73 14.48
N HIS A 12 9.90 -9.80 15.14
CA HIS A 12 8.82 -9.05 14.50
C HIS A 12 9.30 -8.01 13.47
N VAL A 13 10.40 -7.30 13.75
CA VAL A 13 10.95 -6.28 12.84
C VAL A 13 11.53 -6.91 11.57
N PRO A 14 12.32 -8.01 11.63
CA PRO A 14 12.78 -8.73 10.45
C PRO A 14 11.64 -9.23 9.54
N GLU A 15 10.54 -9.71 10.12
CA GLU A 15 9.40 -10.23 9.36
C GLU A 15 8.70 -9.13 8.55
N TYR A 16 8.41 -7.98 9.17
CA TYR A 16 7.81 -6.85 8.46
C TYR A 16 8.71 -6.33 7.34
N ILE A 17 10.03 -6.23 7.58
CA ILE A 17 10.99 -5.79 6.55
C ILE A 17 10.98 -6.75 5.35
N TRP A 18 10.88 -8.06 5.60
CA TRP A 18 10.77 -9.04 4.52
C TRP A 18 9.50 -8.81 3.68
N PHE A 19 8.34 -8.63 4.32
CA PHE A 19 7.09 -8.31 3.60
C PHE A 19 7.17 -6.98 2.85
N LEU A 20 7.83 -5.97 3.43
CA LEU A 20 8.02 -4.68 2.79
C LEU A 20 8.85 -4.81 1.51
N LEU A 21 9.98 -5.50 1.56
CA LEU A 21 10.81 -5.75 0.38
C LEU A 21 10.03 -6.54 -0.68
N TYR A 22 9.28 -7.56 -0.26
CA TYR A 22 8.40 -8.33 -1.14
C TYR A 22 7.38 -7.43 -1.85
N ARG A 23 6.69 -6.54 -1.12
CA ARG A 23 5.68 -5.65 -1.68
C ARG A 23 6.25 -4.51 -2.51
N ILE A 24 7.46 -4.04 -2.21
CA ILE A 24 8.18 -3.09 -3.07
C ILE A 24 8.50 -3.74 -4.42
N VAL A 25 9.06 -4.96 -4.41
CA VAL A 25 9.33 -5.69 -5.66
C VAL A 25 8.03 -5.92 -6.43
N ASN A 26 6.96 -6.35 -5.75
CA ASN A 26 5.65 -6.52 -6.37
C ASN A 26 5.14 -5.21 -7.02
N ALA A 27 5.21 -4.09 -6.32
CA ALA A 27 4.77 -2.80 -6.83
C ALA A 27 5.58 -2.35 -8.07
N LEU A 28 6.87 -2.65 -8.11
CA LEU A 28 7.75 -2.33 -9.24
C LEU A 28 7.53 -3.24 -10.45
N LEU A 29 7.11 -4.49 -10.23
CA LEU A 29 6.78 -5.43 -11.32
C LEU A 29 5.46 -5.08 -12.01
N ILE A 30 4.57 -4.34 -11.34
CA ILE A 30 3.28 -3.93 -11.91
C ILE A 30 3.46 -2.66 -12.74
N SER A 31 3.63 -2.85 -14.05
CA SER A 31 3.70 -1.76 -15.02
C SER A 31 2.36 -1.38 -15.65
N THR A 32 1.27 -2.07 -15.28
CA THR A 32 -0.06 -1.91 -15.89
C THR A 32 -1.03 -1.12 -15.01
N TYR A 33 -2.16 -0.76 -15.61
CA TYR A 33 -3.30 -0.10 -14.98
C TYR A 33 -4.53 -0.99 -15.11
N SER A 34 -5.32 -1.10 -14.05
CA SER A 34 -6.50 -1.98 -13.95
C SER A 34 -7.73 -1.19 -14.34
N SER A 35 -7.83 0.03 -13.79
CA SER A 35 -8.93 0.93 -14.00
C SER A 35 -8.46 2.39 -13.97
N ALA A 36 -9.29 3.27 -14.52
CA ALA A 36 -9.07 4.72 -14.47
C ALA A 36 -9.09 5.25 -13.02
N ASP A 37 -9.85 4.60 -12.13
CA ASP A 37 -9.99 5.00 -10.73
C ASP A 37 -8.68 4.97 -9.94
N GLU A 38 -7.68 4.18 -10.38
CA GLU A 38 -6.34 4.17 -9.77
C GLU A 38 -5.69 5.57 -9.76
N TYR A 39 -6.07 6.43 -10.70
CA TYR A 39 -5.57 7.81 -10.82
C TYR A 39 -6.61 8.81 -10.34
N TRP A 40 -7.79 8.76 -10.94
CA TRP A 40 -8.81 9.81 -10.85
C TRP A 40 -9.56 9.82 -9.52
N GLN A 41 -9.47 8.74 -8.72
CA GLN A 41 -10.12 8.64 -7.41
C GLN A 41 -9.13 8.66 -6.24
N SER A 42 -7.81 8.75 -6.50
CA SER A 42 -6.80 8.72 -5.44
C SER A 42 -5.68 9.72 -5.70
N ILE A 43 -4.67 9.34 -6.49
CA ILE A 43 -3.40 10.07 -6.56
C ILE A 43 -3.49 11.41 -7.29
N GLU A 44 -4.36 11.54 -8.29
CA GLU A 44 -4.58 12.83 -8.98
C GLU A 44 -5.24 13.83 -8.04
N VAL A 45 -6.22 13.38 -7.25
CA VAL A 45 -6.93 14.20 -6.26
C VAL A 45 -5.95 14.68 -5.19
N SER A 46 -5.13 13.78 -4.64
CA SER A 46 -4.09 14.12 -3.67
C SER A 46 -3.05 15.09 -4.24
N HIS A 47 -2.65 14.89 -5.50
CA HIS A 47 -1.72 15.77 -6.20
C HIS A 47 -2.34 17.17 -6.36
N TYR A 48 -3.61 17.27 -6.78
CA TYR A 48 -4.33 18.53 -6.88
C TYR A 48 -4.40 19.26 -5.54
N LEU A 49 -4.71 18.55 -4.44
CA LEU A 49 -4.76 19.13 -3.09
C LEU A 49 -3.42 19.74 -2.65
N VAL A 50 -2.30 19.16 -3.07
CA VAL A 50 -0.95 19.62 -2.64
C VAL A 50 -0.35 20.66 -3.60
N PHE A 51 -0.45 20.43 -4.90
CA PHE A 51 0.20 21.25 -5.93
C PHE A 51 -0.73 22.29 -6.55
N GLY A 52 -2.05 22.17 -6.38
CA GLY A 52 -3.05 23.02 -7.03
C GLY A 52 -3.08 22.85 -8.55
N LYS A 53 -2.62 21.70 -9.06
CA LYS A 53 -2.49 21.39 -10.48
C LYS A 53 -3.05 20.00 -10.75
N GLY A 54 -3.70 19.84 -11.90
CA GLY A 54 -4.31 18.57 -12.31
C GLY A 54 -5.78 18.76 -12.69
N TYR A 55 -6.47 17.64 -12.90
CA TYR A 55 -7.90 17.65 -13.21
C TYR A 55 -8.68 16.88 -12.15
N LEU A 56 -9.67 17.56 -11.56
CA LEU A 56 -10.65 16.94 -10.67
C LEU A 56 -11.90 16.57 -11.47
N THR A 57 -12.31 15.31 -11.39
CA THR A 57 -13.56 14.86 -11.99
C THR A 57 -14.76 15.49 -11.26
N TRP A 58 -15.94 15.42 -11.90
CA TRP A 58 -17.17 16.05 -11.38
C TRP A 58 -17.55 15.55 -9.98
N GLU A 59 -17.15 14.33 -9.59
CA GLU A 59 -17.43 13.77 -8.26
C GLU A 59 -16.71 14.51 -7.12
N TRP A 60 -15.57 15.15 -7.41
CA TRP A 60 -14.74 15.87 -6.45
C TRP A 60 -15.04 17.37 -6.38
N GLN A 61 -15.98 17.83 -7.20
CA GLN A 61 -16.39 19.24 -7.19
C GLN A 61 -17.03 19.57 -5.83
N PRO A 62 -16.73 20.74 -5.23
CA PRO A 62 -17.22 21.11 -3.89
C PRO A 62 -18.75 21.04 -3.76
N GLU A 63 -19.47 21.24 -4.86
CA GLU A 63 -20.94 21.24 -4.91
C GLU A 63 -21.54 19.83 -4.82
N VAL A 64 -20.79 18.81 -5.23
CA VAL A 64 -21.25 17.41 -5.27
C VAL A 64 -20.63 16.61 -4.13
N ALA A 65 -19.31 16.68 -3.98
CA ALA A 65 -18.52 15.99 -2.94
C ALA A 65 -18.98 14.54 -2.70
N LEU A 66 -19.13 13.75 -3.77
CA LEU A 66 -19.76 12.43 -3.70
C LEU A 66 -18.87 11.38 -3.00
N ARG A 67 -17.55 11.60 -2.99
CA ARG A 67 -16.55 10.60 -2.61
C ARG A 67 -15.91 10.90 -1.26
N SER A 68 -15.60 9.84 -0.52
CA SER A 68 -14.83 9.97 0.70
C SER A 68 -13.41 10.43 0.38
N SER A 69 -12.98 11.52 1.03
CA SER A 69 -11.62 12.05 0.89
C SER A 69 -10.56 11.23 1.64
N LEU A 70 -10.95 10.20 2.39
CA LEU A 70 -10.03 9.45 3.25
C LEU A 70 -8.86 8.82 2.47
N MET A 71 -9.15 8.21 1.32
CA MET A 71 -8.10 7.56 0.52
C MET A 71 -7.16 8.57 -0.15
N PRO A 72 -7.64 9.65 -0.82
CA PRO A 72 -6.73 10.69 -1.30
C PRO A 72 -5.88 11.34 -0.19
N LEU A 73 -6.46 11.59 1.00
CA LEU A 73 -5.73 12.21 2.10
C LEU A 73 -4.52 11.38 2.56
N LEU A 74 -4.55 10.06 2.36
CA LEU A 74 -3.43 9.17 2.66
C LEU A 74 -2.16 9.52 1.87
N TYR A 75 -2.30 10.00 0.63
CA TYR A 75 -1.17 10.35 -0.24
C TYR A 75 -0.73 11.82 -0.13
N VAL A 76 -1.51 12.66 0.54
CA VAL A 76 -1.19 14.10 0.71
C VAL A 76 0.16 14.30 1.41
N PRO A 77 0.51 13.62 2.52
CA PRO A 77 1.81 13.77 3.16
C PRO A 77 2.97 13.40 2.24
N TYR A 78 2.80 12.35 1.42
CA TYR A 78 3.80 11.92 0.44
C TYR A 78 4.10 13.04 -0.57
N TYR A 79 3.05 13.59 -1.18
CA TYR A 79 3.20 14.69 -2.14
C TYR A 79 3.71 15.98 -1.50
N TRP A 80 3.31 16.27 -0.26
CA TRP A 80 3.80 17.44 0.46
C TRP A 80 5.31 17.37 0.68
N VAL A 81 5.83 16.19 1.07
CA VAL A 81 7.28 15.97 1.19
C VAL A 81 7.98 16.17 -0.15
N LEU A 82 7.44 15.64 -1.26
CA LEU A 82 8.01 15.88 -2.59
C LEU A 82 8.04 17.37 -2.95
N LYS A 83 6.96 18.10 -2.66
CA LYS A 83 6.85 19.54 -2.92
C LYS A 83 7.88 20.35 -2.14
N VAL A 84 8.06 20.06 -0.85
CA VAL A 84 9.00 20.79 0.01
C VAL A 84 10.46 20.46 -0.33
N THR A 85 10.73 19.23 -0.74
CA THR A 85 12.08 18.78 -1.13
C THR A 85 12.46 19.11 -2.57
N GLY A 86 11.50 19.51 -3.41
CA GLY A 86 11.71 19.75 -4.85
C GLY A 86 11.98 18.46 -5.64
N LEU A 87 11.52 17.31 -5.14
CA LEU A 87 11.68 15.98 -5.77
C LEU A 87 10.41 15.58 -6.55
N ASP A 88 9.72 16.53 -7.16
CA ASP A 88 8.49 16.36 -7.94
C ASP A 88 8.74 15.83 -9.37
N GLY A 89 9.68 14.90 -9.50
CA GLY A 89 9.97 14.23 -10.76
C GLY A 89 8.80 13.35 -11.23
N ARG A 90 8.56 13.31 -12.55
CA ARG A 90 7.46 12.54 -13.18
C ARG A 90 7.31 11.11 -12.64
N TRP A 91 8.43 10.41 -12.46
CA TRP A 91 8.43 9.02 -11.98
C TRP A 91 8.01 8.89 -10.51
N LEU A 92 8.45 9.82 -9.66
CA LEU A 92 8.09 9.85 -8.24
C LEU A 92 6.61 10.19 -8.07
N ILE A 93 6.09 11.13 -8.88
CA ILE A 93 4.66 11.44 -8.86
C ILE A 93 3.83 10.23 -9.31
N ALA A 94 4.18 9.60 -10.44
CA ALA A 94 3.35 8.54 -11.02
C ALA A 94 3.43 7.19 -10.27
N TYR A 95 4.63 6.74 -9.88
CA TYR A 95 4.85 5.41 -9.31
C TYR A 95 5.17 5.44 -7.82
N GLY A 96 5.64 6.58 -7.31
CA GLY A 96 6.02 6.71 -5.91
C GLY A 96 4.91 6.41 -4.91
N PRO A 97 3.64 6.79 -5.12
CA PRO A 97 2.55 6.41 -4.22
C PRO A 97 2.41 4.88 -4.06
N ARG A 98 2.64 4.10 -5.11
CA ARG A 98 2.58 2.63 -5.06
C ARG A 98 3.69 2.05 -4.19
N VAL A 99 4.90 2.60 -4.31
CA VAL A 99 6.10 2.08 -3.64
C VAL A 99 6.23 2.59 -2.20
N PHE A 100 6.02 3.89 -1.98
CA PHE A 100 6.30 4.53 -0.69
C PHE A 100 5.09 4.60 0.24
N VAL A 101 3.87 4.43 -0.28
CA VAL A 101 2.64 4.45 0.53
C VAL A 101 1.96 3.09 0.50
N GLN A 102 1.61 2.56 -0.67
CA GLN A 102 0.88 1.30 -0.75
C GLN A 102 1.69 0.08 -0.35
N ALA A 103 2.96 -0.04 -0.76
CA ALA A 103 3.77 -1.21 -0.39
C ALA A 103 3.97 -1.37 1.13
N PRO A 104 4.24 -0.30 1.93
CA PRO A 104 4.23 -0.39 3.39
C PRO A 104 2.88 -0.82 3.98
N LEU A 105 1.76 -0.30 3.48
CA LEU A 105 0.43 -0.68 3.96
C LEU A 105 0.10 -2.14 3.60
N ALA A 106 0.46 -2.57 2.40
CA ALA A 106 0.34 -3.96 1.97
C ALA A 106 1.20 -4.89 2.84
N ALA A 107 2.43 -4.50 3.16
CA ALA A 107 3.31 -5.25 4.04
C ALA A 107 2.79 -5.33 5.47
N LEU A 108 2.15 -4.26 5.96
CA LEU A 108 1.47 -4.26 7.24
C LEU A 108 0.29 -5.24 7.23
N ALA A 109 -0.50 -5.27 6.14
CA ALA A 109 -1.57 -6.23 5.97
C ALA A 109 -1.04 -7.69 5.97
N ASP A 110 0.06 -7.96 5.26
CA ASP A 110 0.70 -9.29 5.25
C ASP A 110 1.20 -9.70 6.64
N PHE A 111 1.83 -8.76 7.36
CA PHE A 111 2.31 -8.99 8.72
C PHE A 111 1.14 -9.31 9.66
N CYS A 112 0.08 -8.50 9.63
CA CYS A 112 -1.13 -8.74 10.41
C CYS A 112 -1.78 -10.07 10.04
N PHE A 113 -1.89 -10.40 8.75
CA PHE A 113 -2.42 -11.68 8.29
C PHE A 113 -1.60 -12.85 8.83
N SER A 114 -0.27 -12.78 8.76
CA SER A 114 0.62 -13.79 9.32
C SER A 114 0.42 -13.99 10.83
N LYS A 115 0.26 -12.90 11.58
CA LYS A 115 -0.02 -12.98 13.03
C LYS A 115 -1.37 -13.60 13.31
N THR A 116 -2.42 -13.14 12.65
CA THR A 116 -3.76 -13.69 12.80
C THR A 116 -3.79 -15.18 12.45
N ALA A 117 -3.17 -15.58 11.35
CA ALA A 117 -3.07 -16.98 10.96
C ALA A 117 -2.33 -17.84 12.01
N SER A 118 -1.27 -17.30 12.63
CA SER A 118 -0.53 -18.02 13.68
C SER A 118 -1.29 -18.17 15.01
N ILE A 119 -2.31 -17.32 15.24
CA ILE A 119 -3.16 -17.37 16.42
C ILE A 119 -4.34 -18.33 16.19
N LEU A 120 -4.92 -18.32 14.98
CA LEU A 120 -6.15 -19.03 14.69
C LEU A 120 -5.95 -20.45 14.15
N LEU A 121 -4.82 -20.75 13.53
CA LEU A 121 -4.60 -21.99 12.79
C LEU A 121 -3.43 -22.80 13.36
N GLU A 122 -3.47 -24.12 13.13
CA GLU A 122 -2.34 -24.98 13.43
C GLU A 122 -1.08 -24.55 12.64
N PRO A 123 0.15 -24.78 13.16
CA PRO A 123 1.38 -24.27 12.55
C PRO A 123 1.62 -24.69 11.10
N ALA A 124 1.15 -25.87 10.67
CA ALA A 124 1.24 -26.29 9.28
C ALA A 124 0.26 -25.51 8.39
N LEU A 125 -0.99 -25.38 8.82
CA LEU A 125 -2.03 -24.69 8.09
C LEU A 125 -1.77 -23.18 8.02
N ALA A 126 -1.27 -22.56 9.09
CA ALA A 126 -0.87 -21.15 9.10
C ALA A 126 0.20 -20.83 8.04
N ARG A 127 1.18 -21.73 7.86
CA ARG A 127 2.22 -21.59 6.82
C ARG A 127 1.63 -21.72 5.42
N THR A 128 0.77 -22.71 5.20
CA THR A 128 0.08 -22.89 3.92
C THR A 128 -0.80 -21.68 3.59
N ALA A 129 -1.57 -21.17 4.55
CA ALA A 129 -2.40 -19.98 4.37
C ALA A 129 -1.57 -18.75 3.99
N LEU A 130 -0.41 -18.55 4.63
CA LEU A 130 0.51 -17.47 4.28
C LEU A 130 1.07 -17.62 2.86
N VAL A 131 1.47 -18.84 2.47
CA VAL A 131 1.93 -19.10 1.09
C VAL A 131 0.83 -18.76 0.09
N LEU A 132 -0.40 -19.24 0.32
CA LEU A 132 -1.54 -18.98 -0.57
C LEU A 132 -1.87 -17.49 -0.64
N TRP A 133 -1.80 -16.76 0.48
CA TRP A 133 -2.03 -15.33 0.54
C TRP A 133 -0.98 -14.56 -0.29
N LEU A 134 0.30 -14.88 -0.10
CA LEU A 134 1.40 -14.20 -0.79
C LEU A 134 1.44 -14.55 -2.28
N SER A 135 1.09 -15.78 -2.66
CA SER A 135 1.08 -16.23 -4.06
C SER A 135 -0.25 -15.94 -4.78
N ASN A 136 -1.24 -15.37 -4.11
CA ASN A 136 -2.53 -15.09 -4.72
C ASN A 136 -2.36 -13.99 -5.80
N TRP A 137 -2.64 -14.35 -7.06
CA TRP A 137 -2.56 -13.44 -8.20
C TRP A 137 -3.38 -12.16 -8.03
N PHE A 138 -4.58 -12.25 -7.48
CA PHE A 138 -5.45 -11.10 -7.27
C PHE A 138 -4.86 -10.14 -6.23
N ILE A 139 -4.33 -10.68 -5.13
CA ILE A 139 -3.67 -9.86 -4.10
C ILE A 139 -2.39 -9.21 -4.66
N LEU A 140 -1.58 -9.98 -5.39
CA LEU A 140 -0.37 -9.45 -6.01
C LEU A 140 -0.70 -8.31 -6.99
N SER A 141 -1.69 -8.52 -7.85
CA SER A 141 -2.07 -7.53 -8.85
C SER A 141 -2.73 -6.29 -8.24
N MET A 142 -3.60 -6.41 -7.23
CA MET A 142 -4.43 -5.29 -6.76
C MET A 142 -3.87 -4.56 -5.54
N LEU A 143 -3.27 -5.25 -4.57
CA LEU A 143 -3.02 -4.70 -3.23
C LEU A 143 -2.05 -3.51 -3.22
N THR A 144 -1.09 -3.49 -4.14
CA THR A 144 -0.09 -2.40 -4.24
C THR A 144 -0.53 -1.26 -5.15
N ARG A 145 -1.69 -1.38 -5.80
CA ARG A 145 -2.26 -0.32 -6.64
C ARG A 145 -3.01 0.69 -5.78
N THR A 146 -3.09 1.92 -6.25
CA THR A 146 -3.77 3.03 -5.58
C THR A 146 -5.28 3.01 -5.82
N PHE A 147 -5.87 1.82 -5.76
CA PHE A 147 -7.30 1.63 -6.01
C PHE A 147 -8.12 2.13 -4.82
N ALA A 148 -9.12 2.96 -5.11
CA ALA A 148 -10.09 3.46 -4.14
C ALA A 148 -11.49 3.18 -4.68
N ASN A 149 -12.27 2.35 -3.98
CA ASN A 149 -13.73 2.34 -4.15
C ASN A 149 -14.38 2.70 -2.82
N SER A 150 -14.97 3.88 -2.79
CA SER A 150 -15.86 4.32 -1.72
C SER A 150 -16.87 5.28 -2.32
#